data_AF-A0A2M8G612-F1
#
_entry.id   AF-A0A2M8G612-F1
#
_cell.length_a   1.000
_cell.length_b   1.000
_cell.length_c   1.000
_cell.angle_alpha   90.00
_cell.angle_beta   90.00
_cell.angle_gamma   90.00
#
_symmetry.space_group_name_H-M   'P 1'
#
loop_
_entity.id
_entity.type
_entity.pdbx_description
1 polymer ?
#
loop_
_entity_poly.entity_id
_entity_poly.type
_entity_poly.pdbx_seq_one_letter_code
_entity_poly.pdbx_strand_id
1 'polypeptide(L)' 'SNSPHGIIAITSPDGRHLACMLHPERLFQKWQWPWLPEEWKATLKASPWLKFFQNAIEWCNNQKPAQ' A
#
# COMPACT_ATOMS: atom_id res chain seq x y z
N SER A 1 -4.23 14.78 -11.79
CA SER A 1 -2.83 14.84 -12.24
C SER A 1 -2.78 14.38 -13.69
N ASN A 2 -1.92 14.97 -14.52
CA ASN A 2 -1.82 14.66 -15.95
C ASN A 2 -0.62 13.74 -16.24
N SER A 3 -0.47 12.68 -15.44
CA SER A 3 0.60 11.70 -15.66
C SER A 3 0.30 10.92 -16.95
N PRO A 4 1.25 10.77 -17.88
CA PRO A 4 1.08 9.91 -19.04
C PRO A 4 0.64 8.51 -18.60
N HIS A 5 -0.43 8.00 -19.21
CA HIS A 5 -1.04 6.70 -18.89
C HIS A 5 -1.53 6.55 -17.43
N GLY A 6 -1.67 7.63 -16.66
CA GLY A 6 -2.12 7.57 -15.27
C GLY A 6 -1.11 6.92 -14.32
N ILE A 7 0.18 6.90 -14.66
CA ILE A 7 1.22 6.32 -13.81
C ILE A 7 1.38 7.16 -12.54
N ILE A 8 1.20 6.53 -11.38
CA ILE A 8 1.31 7.19 -10.05
C ILE A 8 2.36 6.55 -9.14
N ALA A 9 2.97 5.44 -9.59
CA ALA A 9 3.94 4.66 -8.84
C ALA A 9 4.99 4.06 -9.79
N ILE A 10 6.26 4.00 -9.35
CA ILE A 10 7.35 3.32 -10.04
C ILE A 10 8.22 2.58 -9.03
N THR A 11 8.83 1.47 -9.45
CA THR A 11 9.70 0.65 -8.60
C THR A 11 11.07 0.46 -9.24
N SER A 12 12.12 0.25 -8.44
CA SER A 12 13.43 -0.17 -8.95
C SER A 12 13.35 -1.54 -9.64
N PRO A 13 14.27 -1.89 -10.55
CA PRO A 13 14.22 -3.18 -11.27
C PRO A 13 14.23 -4.40 -10.34
N ASP A 14 14.85 -4.29 -9.16
CA ASP A 14 14.91 -5.33 -8.14
C ASP A 14 13.77 -5.26 -7.11
N GLY A 15 12.85 -4.30 -7.26
CA GLY A 15 11.65 -4.14 -6.44
C GLY A 15 11.87 -3.58 -5.03
N ARG A 16 13.09 -3.18 -4.65
CA ARG A 16 13.40 -2.75 -3.28
C ARG A 16 13.02 -1.31 -2.97
N HIS A 17 12.92 -0.47 -4.00
CA HIS A 17 12.58 0.94 -3.84
C HIS A 17 11.31 1.25 -4.61
N LEU A 18 10.29 1.76 -3.92
CA LEU A 18 9.03 2.18 -4.50
C LEU A 18 8.85 3.69 -4.28
N ALA A 19 8.72 4.44 -5.38
CA ALA A 19 8.39 5.86 -5.36
C ALA A 19 6.96 6.05 -5.84
N CYS A 20 6.15 6.78 -5.08
CA CYS A 20 4.72 6.86 -5.35
C CYS A 20 4.13 8.20 -4.93
N MET A 21 3.17 8.71 -5.70
CA MET A 21 2.46 9.97 -5.41
C MET A 21 1.30 9.81 -4.43
N LEU A 22 0.83 8.59 -4.20
CA LEU A 22 -0.27 8.33 -3.25
C LEU A 22 0.25 8.26 -1.81
N HIS A 23 -0.66 8.48 -0.86
CA HIS A 23 -0.40 8.52 0.58
C HIS A 23 -1.00 7.28 1.28
N PRO A 24 -0.44 6.07 1.12
CA PRO A 24 -1.00 4.86 1.75
C PRO A 24 -0.98 4.94 3.28
N GLU A 25 -0.06 5.73 3.85
CA GLU A 25 0.05 6.01 5.28
C GLU A 25 -1.13 6.78 5.85
N ARG A 26 -1.91 7.44 4.99
CA ARG A 26 -3.14 8.15 5.38
C ARG A 26 -4.40 7.33 5.17
N LEU A 27 -4.28 6.12 4.62
CA LEU A 27 -5.42 5.33 4.16
C LEU A 27 -5.41 3.89 4.66
N PHE A 28 -4.55 3.52 5.62
CA PHE A 28 -4.39 2.14 6.10
C PHE A 28 -5.49 1.67 7.06
N GLN A 29 -6.29 2.59 7.61
CA GLN A 29 -7.46 2.31 8.45
C GLN A 29 -8.76 2.67 7.73
N LYS A 30 -9.84 1.94 8.03
CA LYS A 30 -11.15 2.15 7.39
C LYS A 30 -11.73 3.55 7.64
N TRP A 31 -11.59 4.06 8.87
CA TRP A 31 -12.15 5.36 9.26
C TRP A 31 -11.49 6.54 8.54
N GLN A 32 -10.28 6.35 7.99
CA GLN A 32 -9.57 7.40 7.24
C GLN A 32 -10.17 7.61 5.84
N TRP A 33 -11.05 6.72 5.39
CA TRP A 33 -11.63 6.80 4.05
C TRP A 33 -12.87 7.71 4.10
N PRO A 34 -12.90 8.81 3.32
CA PRO A 34 -14.04 9.73 3.33
C PRO A 34 -15.31 9.10 2.75
N TRP A 35 -15.16 8.05 1.94
CA TRP A 35 -16.25 7.28 1.39
C TRP A 35 -15.86 5.81 1.31
N LEU A 36 -16.80 4.93 1.64
CA LEU A 36 -16.65 3.48 1.59
C LEU A 36 -18.00 2.85 1.22
N PRO A 37 -18.06 1.93 0.24
CA PRO A 37 -19.28 1.21 -0.11
C PRO A 37 -19.87 0.47 1.10
N GLU A 38 -21.19 0.36 1.19
CA GLU A 38 -21.88 -0.23 2.35
C GLU A 38 -21.54 -1.72 2.49
N GLU A 39 -21.50 -2.43 1.37
CA GLU A 39 -21.08 -3.83 1.26
C GLU A 39 -19.67 -4.08 1.81
N TRP A 40 -18.80 -3.05 1.77
CA TRP A 40 -17.43 -3.13 2.25
C TRP A 40 -17.32 -2.79 3.74
N LYS A 41 -18.22 -2.00 4.30
CA LYS A 41 -18.22 -1.68 5.74
C LYS A 41 -18.35 -2.92 6.61
N ALA A 42 -19.22 -3.85 6.20
CA ALA A 42 -19.49 -5.11 6.90
C ALA A 42 -18.39 -6.17 6.70
N THR A 43 -17.72 -6.18 5.54
CA THR A 43 -16.82 -7.27 5.14
C THR A 43 -15.34 -6.92 5.32
N LEU A 44 -14.93 -5.67 5.07
CA LEU A 44 -13.54 -5.26 5.25
C LEU A 44 -13.23 -5.13 6.73
N LYS A 45 -12.18 -5.82 7.19
CA LYS A 45 -11.63 -5.67 8.54
C LYS A 45 -10.72 -4.44 8.65
N ALA A 46 -9.92 -4.21 7.62
CA ALA A 46 -9.02 -3.07 7.49
C ALA A 46 -9.01 -2.59 6.03
N SER A 47 -8.43 -1.42 5.78
CA SER A 47 -8.22 -0.95 4.42
C SER A 47 -7.21 -1.84 3.69
N PRO A 48 -7.38 -2.09 2.37
CA PRO A 48 -6.39 -2.80 1.55
C PRO A 48 -4.98 -2.17 1.61
N TRP A 49 -4.88 -0.86 1.85
CA TRP A 49 -3.59 -0.17 1.97
C TRP A 49 -2.76 -0.68 3.15
N LEU A 50 -3.37 -1.31 4.16
CA LEU A 50 -2.61 -1.96 5.23
C LEU A 50 -1.67 -3.06 4.70
N LYS A 51 -2.07 -3.77 3.64
CA LYS A 51 -1.25 -4.84 3.04
C LYS A 51 0.06 -4.32 2.47
N PHE A 52 0.11 -3.05 2.07
CA PHE A 52 1.33 -2.37 1.62
C PHE A 52 2.44 -2.46 2.68
N PHE A 53 2.13 -2.13 3.93
CA PHE A 53 3.07 -2.16 5.05
C PHE A 53 3.35 -3.58 5.54
N GLN A 54 2.34 -4.45 5.54
CA GLN A 54 2.52 -5.86 5.90
C GLN A 54 3.49 -6.58 4.96
N ASN A 55 3.41 -6.31 3.65
CA ASN A 55 4.35 -6.87 2.68
C ASN A 55 5.80 -6.40 2.94
N ALA A 56 5.98 -5.14 3.36
CA ALA A 56 7.30 -4.63 3.71
C ALA A 56 7.88 -5.34 4.95
N ILE A 57 7.06 -5.55 5.98
CA ILE A 57 7.45 -6.30 7.19
C ILE A 57 7.75 -7.76 6.87
N GLU A 58 6.87 -8.41 6.10
CA GLU A 58 7.05 -9.79 5.65
C GLU A 58 8.34 -9.96 4.86
N TRP A 59 8.66 -9.02 3.97
CA TRP A 59 9.93 -8.99 3.26
C TRP A 59 11.11 -8.90 4.23
N CYS A 60 11.11 -7.93 5.16
CA CYS A 60 12.19 -7.78 6.15
C CYS A 60 12.41 -9.04 6.98
N ASN A 61 11.34 -9.73 7.39
CA ASN A 61 11.42 -10.94 8.20
C ASN A 61 11.90 -12.16 7.39
N ASN A 62 11.58 -12.21 6.10
CA ASN A 62 11.99 -13.29 5.21
C ASN A 62 13.41 -13.08 4.64
N GLN A 63 14.00 -11.89 4.79
CA GLN A 63 15.43 -11.71 4.58
C GLN A 63 16.18 -12.44 5.70
N LYS A 64 16.94 -13.47 5.35
CA LYS A 64 17.97 -13.99 6.27
C LYS A 64 18.92 -12.82 6.58
N PRO A 65 19.31 -12.57 7.85
CA PRO A 65 20.36 -11.61 8.11
C PRO A 65 21.58 -12.02 7.27
N ALA A 66 22.12 -11.08 6.50
CA ALA A 66 23.40 -11.28 5.84
C ALA A 66 24.40 -11.62 6.93
N GLN A 67 24.88 -12.86 6.93
CA GLN A 67 25.97 -13.30 7.80
C GLN A 67 27.30 -12.76 7.29
#